data_AF-A0AA36L228-F1
#
_entry.id   AF-A0AA36L228-F1
#
_cell.length_a   1.000
_cell.length_b   1.000
_cell.length_c   1.000
_cell.angle_alpha   90.00
_cell.angle_beta   90.00
_cell.angle_gamma   90.00
#
_symmetry.space_group_name_H-M   'P 1'
#
loop_
_entity.id
_entity.type
_entity.pdbx_description
1 polymer ?
#
loop_
_entity_poly.entity_id
_entity_poly.type
_entity_poly.pdbx_seq_one_letter_code
_entity_poly.pdbx_strand_id
1 'polypeptide(L)'
;MALPGLLCATEKPMKRSQINYVIDKAHAIAQTFRVCLPEFAYFTVDDWLQRERDNWQEVVDLQLGWDITDFGRGDFNQTGLTLLTMRNGALGSAAYPKPYAEKMLQIQQDQQTPWHFHTHKMEDILNRGGGDLCMQLAWANEANLCDDQRVITVSVDGQRRTMKPGETLVLKPGQGICLPPRLYHRFWAEKAFVLGWEISMVNDDQHDNYFLEPGGRFPAIEEDEPVKWLLCGEYGILR
;
A
#
# COMPACT_ATOMS: atom_id res chain seq x y z
N MET A 1 12.76 37.97 -18.36
CA MET A 1 13.35 36.62 -18.50
C MET A 1 12.35 35.64 -17.94
N ALA A 2 11.64 34.93 -18.82
CA ALA A 2 10.66 33.92 -18.41
C ALA A 2 11.38 32.65 -17.94
N LEU A 3 10.86 32.05 -16.87
CA LEU A 3 11.34 30.83 -16.22
C LEU A 3 11.43 29.65 -17.22
N PRO A 4 12.42 28.76 -17.10
CA PRO A 4 12.44 27.52 -17.87
C PRO A 4 11.24 26.66 -17.43
N GLY A 5 10.40 26.28 -18.40
CA GLY A 5 9.25 25.42 -18.17
C GLY A 5 9.68 24.09 -17.57
N LEU A 6 9.08 23.75 -16.43
CA LEU A 6 9.01 22.37 -15.97
C LEU A 6 8.28 21.59 -17.07
N LEU A 7 9.01 20.73 -17.78
CA LEU A 7 8.40 19.68 -18.57
C LEU A 7 7.60 18.80 -17.60
N CYS A 8 6.29 18.98 -17.59
CA CYS A 8 5.37 18.04 -16.97
C CYS A 8 5.64 16.70 -17.67
N ALA A 9 6.24 15.74 -16.94
CA ALA A 9 6.37 14.38 -17.45
C ALA A 9 4.95 13.95 -17.83
N THR A 10 4.76 13.60 -19.11
CA THR A 10 3.50 13.05 -19.59
C THR A 10 3.12 11.88 -18.69
N GLU A 11 2.05 12.03 -17.90
CA GLU A 11 1.53 10.98 -17.03
C GLU A 11 1.23 9.76 -17.91
N LYS A 12 2.09 8.75 -17.85
CA LYS A 12 1.83 7.48 -18.53
C LYS A 12 0.94 6.68 -17.61
N PRO A 13 -0.31 6.38 -17.99
CA PRO A 13 -1.18 5.53 -17.19
C PRO A 13 -0.56 4.14 -17.03
N MET A 14 -0.93 3.45 -15.95
CA MET A 14 -0.65 2.04 -15.81
C MET A 14 -1.51 1.25 -16.81
N LYS A 15 -0.92 0.25 -17.45
CA LYS A 15 -1.65 -0.61 -18.38
C LYS A 15 -2.43 -1.68 -17.65
N ARG A 16 -3.64 -2.01 -18.09
CA ARG A 16 -4.41 -3.14 -17.57
C ARG A 16 -3.63 -4.44 -17.68
N SER A 17 -2.89 -4.64 -18.78
CA SER A 17 -2.00 -5.79 -18.96
C SER A 17 -0.93 -5.90 -17.89
N GLN A 18 -0.37 -4.76 -17.46
CA GLN A 18 0.58 -4.72 -16.36
C GLN A 18 -0.09 -5.06 -15.03
N ILE A 19 -1.28 -4.51 -14.75
CA ILE A 19 -2.07 -4.79 -13.54
C ILE A 19 -2.42 -6.29 -13.46
N ASN A 20 -2.92 -6.86 -14.56
CA ASN A 20 -3.27 -8.27 -14.64
C ASN A 20 -2.06 -9.16 -14.34
N TYR A 21 -0.91 -8.85 -14.97
CA TYR A 21 0.34 -9.56 -14.73
C TYR A 21 0.85 -9.42 -13.28
N VAL A 22 0.75 -8.23 -12.68
CA VAL A 22 1.19 -7.98 -11.32
C VAL A 22 0.38 -8.80 -10.31
N ILE A 23 -0.94 -8.91 -10.50
CA ILE A 23 -1.80 -9.73 -9.62
C ILE A 23 -1.53 -11.23 -9.82
N ASP A 24 -1.33 -11.68 -11.07
CA ASP A 24 -0.92 -13.07 -11.34
C ASP A 24 0.42 -13.42 -10.66
N LYS A 25 1.39 -12.51 -10.74
CA LYS A 25 2.66 -12.61 -10.03
C LYS A 25 2.44 -12.61 -8.52
N ALA A 26 1.51 -11.81 -8.01
CA ALA A 26 1.21 -11.74 -6.59
C ALA A 26 0.66 -13.05 -6.04
N HIS A 27 -0.21 -13.73 -6.78
CA HIS A 27 -0.65 -15.08 -6.46
C HIS A 27 0.52 -16.08 -6.41
N ALA A 28 1.41 -16.06 -7.40
CA ALA A 28 2.56 -16.97 -7.44
C ALA A 28 3.54 -16.73 -6.27
N ILE A 29 3.75 -15.45 -5.89
CA ILE A 29 4.54 -15.10 -4.71
C ILE A 29 3.87 -15.62 -3.44
N ALA A 30 2.57 -15.38 -3.24
CA ALA A 30 1.85 -15.88 -2.07
C ALA A 30 1.99 -17.41 -1.92
N GLN A 31 1.89 -18.16 -3.03
CA GLN A 31 2.10 -19.61 -3.04
C GLN A 31 3.53 -20.00 -2.64
N THR A 32 4.54 -19.26 -3.09
CA THR A 32 5.96 -19.52 -2.74
C THR A 32 6.21 -19.40 -1.23
N PHE A 33 5.50 -18.48 -0.56
CA PHE A 33 5.53 -18.32 0.91
C PHE A 33 4.51 -19.19 1.64
N ARG A 34 3.74 -20.01 0.92
CA ARG A 34 2.65 -20.84 1.46
C ARG A 34 1.59 -20.01 2.19
N VAL A 35 1.35 -18.79 1.72
CA VAL A 35 0.27 -17.93 2.18
C VAL A 35 -1.01 -18.33 1.46
N CYS A 36 -2.05 -18.63 2.24
CA CYS A 36 -3.40 -18.80 1.72
C CYS A 36 -4.12 -17.46 1.75
N LEU A 37 -4.64 -17.03 0.60
CA LEU A 37 -5.42 -15.79 0.48
C LEU A 37 -6.92 -16.11 0.65
N PRO A 38 -7.75 -15.11 1.04
CA PRO A 38 -9.19 -15.29 1.07
C PRO A 38 -9.73 -15.56 -0.34
N GLU A 39 -10.88 -16.24 -0.42
CA GLU A 39 -11.47 -16.69 -1.69
C GLU A 39 -11.64 -15.56 -2.71
N PHE A 40 -12.14 -14.40 -2.26
CA PHE A 40 -12.39 -13.25 -3.14
C PHE A 40 -11.13 -12.68 -3.78
N ALA A 41 -9.94 -12.94 -3.23
CA ALA A 41 -8.68 -12.54 -3.86
C ALA A 41 -8.44 -13.29 -5.17
N TYR A 42 -9.13 -14.42 -5.41
CA TYR A 42 -9.02 -15.23 -6.62
C TYR A 42 -10.21 -15.03 -7.58
N PHE A 43 -11.12 -14.11 -7.31
CA PHE A 43 -12.23 -13.85 -8.21
C PHE A 43 -11.78 -12.99 -9.39
N THR A 44 -11.92 -13.55 -10.59
CA THR A 44 -11.88 -12.77 -11.83
C THR A 44 -13.13 -11.89 -11.94
N VAL A 45 -13.15 -10.94 -12.88
CA VAL A 45 -14.35 -10.14 -13.16
C VAL A 45 -15.57 -11.04 -13.48
N ASP A 46 -15.36 -12.15 -14.20
CA ASP A 46 -16.41 -13.10 -14.55
C ASP A 46 -16.91 -13.86 -13.31
N ASP A 47 -16.02 -14.23 -12.39
CA ASP A 47 -16.40 -14.84 -11.12
C ASP A 47 -17.23 -13.86 -10.29
N TRP A 48 -16.80 -12.60 -10.20
CA TRP A 48 -17.54 -11.55 -9.51
C TRP A 48 -18.95 -11.39 -10.07
N LEU A 49 -19.12 -11.37 -11.41
CA LEU A 49 -20.43 -11.24 -12.05
C LEU A 49 -21.38 -12.41 -11.73
N GLN A 50 -20.85 -13.57 -11.32
CA GLN A 50 -21.64 -14.74 -10.94
C GLN A 50 -21.94 -14.82 -9.43
N ARG A 51 -21.37 -13.94 -8.59
CA ARG A 51 -21.62 -13.95 -7.14
C ARG A 51 -22.91 -13.22 -6.77
N GLU A 52 -23.62 -13.75 -5.78
CA GLU A 52 -24.71 -13.03 -5.11
C GLU A 52 -24.15 -11.82 -4.36
N ARG A 53 -24.54 -10.62 -4.80
CA ARG A 53 -23.95 -9.34 -4.36
C ARG A 53 -24.07 -9.11 -2.86
N ASP A 54 -25.22 -9.40 -2.28
CA ASP A 54 -25.52 -9.13 -0.87
C ASP A 54 -24.54 -9.85 0.08
N ASN A 55 -24.00 -11.00 -0.33
CA ASN A 55 -23.03 -11.76 0.45
C ASN A 55 -21.62 -11.13 0.48
N TRP A 56 -21.35 -10.18 -0.41
CA TRP A 56 -20.03 -9.57 -0.60
C TRP A 56 -20.04 -8.04 -0.40
N GLN A 57 -21.10 -7.51 0.21
CA GLN A 57 -21.26 -6.06 0.39
C GLN A 57 -20.11 -5.44 1.20
N GLU A 58 -19.60 -6.13 2.23
CA GLU A 58 -18.45 -5.64 3.02
C GLU A 58 -17.17 -5.51 2.17
N VAL A 59 -16.94 -6.41 1.21
CA VAL A 59 -15.78 -6.33 0.30
C VAL A 59 -15.87 -5.07 -0.56
N VAL A 60 -17.06 -4.77 -1.07
CA VAL A 60 -17.31 -3.59 -1.90
C VAL A 60 -17.23 -2.30 -1.09
N ASP A 61 -17.94 -2.22 0.03
CA ASP A 61 -18.07 -1.01 0.83
C ASP A 61 -16.77 -0.59 1.49
N LEU A 62 -15.97 -1.56 1.94
CA LEU A 62 -14.70 -1.31 2.64
C LEU A 62 -13.49 -1.38 1.72
N GLN A 63 -13.71 -1.50 0.41
CA GLN A 63 -12.66 -1.61 -0.61
C GLN A 63 -11.62 -2.68 -0.25
N LEU A 64 -12.09 -3.87 0.13
CA LEU A 64 -11.21 -5.02 0.30
C LEU A 64 -10.74 -5.50 -1.08
N GLY A 65 -9.62 -6.22 -1.16
CA GLY A 65 -9.10 -6.76 -2.42
C GLY A 65 -7.83 -6.10 -2.90
N TRP A 66 -7.54 -6.32 -4.19
CA TRP A 66 -6.29 -5.95 -4.82
C TRP A 66 -6.18 -4.44 -5.01
N ASP A 67 -5.00 -3.90 -4.71
CA ASP A 67 -4.65 -2.51 -4.95
C ASP A 67 -3.25 -2.46 -5.55
N ILE A 68 -3.16 -1.94 -6.77
CA ILE A 68 -1.92 -1.77 -7.51
C ILE A 68 -1.76 -0.28 -7.76
N THR A 69 -0.66 0.30 -7.27
CA THR A 69 -0.41 1.74 -7.42
C THR A 69 1.01 2.01 -7.84
N ASP A 70 1.19 3.00 -8.72
CA ASP A 70 2.46 3.64 -9.05
C ASP A 70 2.60 5.02 -8.36
N PHE A 71 1.71 5.32 -7.42
CA PHE A 71 1.60 6.61 -6.73
C PHE A 71 1.46 7.82 -7.69
N GLY A 72 0.83 7.61 -8.85
CA GLY A 72 0.65 8.62 -9.89
C GLY A 72 1.97 9.04 -10.55
N ARG A 73 3.01 8.20 -10.49
CA ARG A 73 4.35 8.51 -11.04
C ARG A 73 4.58 8.00 -12.46
N GLY A 74 3.71 7.14 -12.99
CA GLY A 74 3.84 6.57 -14.33
C GLY A 74 4.99 5.57 -14.50
N ASP A 75 5.57 5.10 -13.40
CA ASP A 75 6.61 4.06 -13.37
C ASP A 75 6.46 3.16 -12.14
N PHE A 76 5.53 2.21 -12.24
CA PHE A 76 5.28 1.20 -11.21
C PHE A 76 6.55 0.44 -10.77
N ASN A 77 7.49 0.18 -11.69
CA ASN A 77 8.67 -0.63 -11.37
C ASN A 77 9.63 0.10 -10.43
N GLN A 78 9.79 1.41 -10.62
CA GLN A 78 10.61 2.24 -9.75
C GLN A 78 9.85 2.66 -8.49
N THR A 79 8.62 3.12 -8.65
CA THR A 79 7.78 3.65 -7.56
C THR A 79 6.42 2.99 -7.65
N GLY A 80 6.12 2.10 -6.71
CA GLY A 80 4.87 1.37 -6.73
C GLY A 80 4.72 0.40 -5.58
N LEU A 81 3.52 -0.14 -5.45
CA LEU A 81 3.18 -1.11 -4.42
C LEU A 81 2.04 -2.01 -4.88
N THR A 82 2.13 -3.29 -4.53
CA THR A 82 1.06 -4.27 -4.68
C THR A 82 0.53 -4.64 -3.31
N LEU A 83 -0.77 -4.45 -3.10
CA LEU A 83 -1.43 -4.73 -1.84
C LEU A 83 -2.65 -5.64 -2.04
N LEU A 84 -2.99 -6.38 -1.00
CA LEU A 84 -4.28 -7.05 -0.84
C LEU A 84 -4.86 -6.69 0.53
N THR A 85 -5.90 -5.87 0.57
CA THR A 85 -6.64 -5.57 1.80
C THR A 85 -7.57 -6.75 2.10
N MET A 86 -7.29 -7.51 3.16
CA MET A 86 -8.03 -8.73 3.50
C MET A 86 -9.20 -8.46 4.44
N ARG A 87 -9.08 -7.43 5.28
CA ARG A 87 -10.12 -7.00 6.21
C ARG A 87 -9.92 -5.52 6.53
N ASN A 88 -11.01 -4.84 6.83
CA ASN A 88 -11.01 -3.45 7.26
C ASN A 88 -12.27 -3.18 8.10
N GLY A 89 -12.40 -1.98 8.64
CA GLY A 89 -13.68 -1.43 9.10
C GLY A 89 -13.92 -0.05 8.50
N ALA A 90 -14.89 0.69 9.04
CA ALA A 90 -15.11 2.08 8.69
C ALA A 90 -15.26 2.92 9.95
N LEU A 91 -14.48 4.00 10.06
CA LEU A 91 -14.44 4.84 11.26
C LEU A 91 -15.84 5.45 11.52
N GLY A 92 -16.38 5.20 12.71
CA GLY A 92 -17.71 5.67 13.10
C GLY A 92 -18.90 4.91 12.48
N SER A 93 -18.66 3.85 11.70
CA SER A 93 -19.73 3.05 11.11
C SER A 93 -20.30 2.04 12.10
N ALA A 94 -21.62 2.02 12.25
CA ALA A 94 -22.32 0.97 12.98
C ALA A 94 -22.41 -0.35 12.17
N ALA A 95 -22.40 -0.27 10.84
CA ALA A 95 -22.44 -1.44 9.97
C ALA A 95 -21.09 -2.17 9.93
N TYR A 96 -19.98 -1.42 9.96
CA TYR A 96 -18.61 -1.95 9.90
C TYR A 96 -17.77 -1.47 11.10
N PRO A 97 -18.13 -1.85 12.34
CA PRO A 97 -17.52 -1.32 13.56
C PRO A 97 -16.10 -1.86 13.85
N LYS A 98 -15.53 -2.67 12.95
CA LYS A 98 -14.22 -3.29 13.10
C LYS A 98 -13.15 -2.19 13.27
N PRO A 99 -12.40 -2.15 14.37
CA PRO A 99 -11.46 -1.04 14.62
C PRO A 99 -10.09 -1.25 13.94
N TYR A 100 -9.93 -2.32 13.14
CA TYR A 100 -8.65 -2.75 12.60
C TYR A 100 -8.74 -3.17 11.13
N ALA A 101 -7.59 -3.14 10.46
CA ALA A 101 -7.39 -3.62 9.11
C ALA A 101 -6.19 -4.57 9.02
N GLU A 102 -6.12 -5.31 7.93
CA GLU A 102 -4.99 -6.20 7.62
C GLU A 102 -4.74 -6.19 6.11
N LYS A 103 -3.48 -5.99 5.70
CA LYS A 103 -3.07 -6.05 4.30
C LYS A 103 -1.87 -6.96 4.11
N MET A 104 -1.86 -7.70 3.00
CA MET A 104 -0.63 -8.27 2.46
C MET A 104 0.02 -7.21 1.57
N LEU A 105 1.34 -7.06 1.66
CA LEU A 105 2.13 -6.18 0.80
C LEU A 105 3.11 -7.01 -0.02
N GLN A 106 3.33 -6.66 -1.27
CA GLN A 106 4.43 -7.20 -2.07
C GLN A 106 5.26 -6.05 -2.62
N ILE A 107 6.51 -6.01 -2.18
CA ILE A 107 7.44 -4.93 -2.47
C ILE A 107 8.55 -5.53 -3.35
N GLN A 108 8.59 -5.14 -4.62
CA GLN A 108 9.63 -5.61 -5.52
C GLN A 108 11.00 -5.09 -5.07
N GLN A 109 12.06 -5.81 -5.43
CA GLN A 109 13.42 -5.34 -5.10
C GLN A 109 13.64 -3.96 -5.70
N ASP A 110 14.17 -3.05 -4.89
CA ASP A 110 14.50 -1.65 -5.21
C ASP A 110 13.29 -0.75 -5.52
N GLN A 111 12.06 -1.30 -5.55
CA GLN A 111 10.81 -0.55 -5.74
C GLN A 111 10.51 0.30 -4.50
N GLN A 112 10.20 1.58 -4.73
CA GLN A 112 10.00 2.57 -3.69
C GLN A 112 8.52 2.78 -3.39
N THR A 113 8.18 2.79 -2.10
CA THR A 113 6.96 3.45 -1.60
C THR A 113 7.34 4.87 -1.13
N PRO A 114 6.71 5.94 -1.67
CA PRO A 114 7.07 7.32 -1.36
C PRO A 114 6.88 7.70 0.10
N TRP A 115 7.48 8.84 0.47
CA TRP A 115 7.26 9.47 1.77
C TRP A 115 5.79 9.81 1.98
N HIS A 116 5.17 9.22 2.99
CA HIS A 116 3.83 9.56 3.45
C HIS A 116 3.68 9.34 4.95
N PHE A 117 2.66 9.97 5.54
CA PHE A 117 2.16 9.61 6.87
C PHE A 117 0.65 9.40 6.81
N HIS A 118 0.13 8.75 7.86
CA HIS A 118 -1.30 8.65 8.10
C HIS A 118 -1.75 9.64 9.17
N THR A 119 -2.89 10.32 8.94
CA THR A 119 -3.41 11.31 9.89
C THR A 119 -4.02 10.61 11.11
N HIS A 120 -4.66 9.47 10.90
CA HIS A 120 -5.35 8.69 11.92
C HIS A 120 -4.75 7.29 12.10
N LYS A 121 -4.46 6.57 11.00
CA LYS A 121 -4.02 5.18 11.08
C LYS A 121 -2.69 5.05 11.84
N MET A 122 -2.71 4.21 12.86
CA MET A 122 -1.52 3.57 13.40
C MET A 122 -1.39 2.20 12.75
N GLU A 123 -0.18 1.82 12.35
CA GLU A 123 0.05 0.56 11.66
C GLU A 123 1.34 -0.10 12.11
N ASP A 124 1.33 -1.43 12.10
CA ASP A 124 2.53 -2.24 12.16
C ASP A 124 2.83 -2.75 10.74
N ILE A 125 4.03 -2.43 10.24
CA ILE A 125 4.56 -2.98 8.98
C ILE A 125 5.58 -4.06 9.30
N LEU A 126 5.36 -5.26 8.76
CA LEU A 126 6.14 -6.46 9.04
C LEU A 126 6.80 -7.00 7.78
N ASN A 127 8.05 -7.44 7.89
CA ASN A 127 8.71 -8.25 6.87
C ASN A 127 8.38 -9.74 7.14
N ARG A 128 7.50 -10.33 6.35
CA ARG A 128 7.14 -11.77 6.46
C ARG A 128 8.09 -12.69 5.70
N GLY A 129 9.00 -12.15 4.90
CA GLY A 129 10.11 -12.88 4.31
C GLY A 129 10.54 -12.37 2.93
N GLY A 130 11.55 -13.03 2.38
CA GLY A 130 12.24 -12.58 1.17
C GLY A 130 13.49 -11.78 1.53
N GLY A 131 13.58 -10.56 1.01
CA GLY A 131 14.69 -9.64 1.21
C GLY A 131 14.67 -8.90 2.55
N ASP A 132 15.45 -7.82 2.61
CA ASP A 132 15.45 -6.87 3.72
C ASP A 132 14.42 -5.76 3.42
N LEU A 133 13.58 -5.41 4.39
CA LEU A 133 12.67 -4.28 4.28
C LEU A 133 13.35 -3.05 4.88
N CYS A 134 13.75 -2.12 4.02
CA CYS A 134 14.43 -0.89 4.41
C CYS A 134 13.42 0.24 4.51
N MET A 135 13.55 1.07 5.55
CA MET A 135 12.63 2.17 5.82
C MET A 135 13.39 3.41 6.28
N GLN A 136 12.93 4.59 5.88
CA GLN A 136 13.35 5.86 6.47
C GLN A 136 12.15 6.53 7.11
N LEU A 137 12.40 7.21 8.23
CA LEU A 137 11.37 7.80 9.07
C LEU A 137 11.68 9.29 9.34
N ALA A 138 10.64 10.10 9.53
CA ALA A 138 10.72 11.49 10.00
C ALA A 138 9.39 11.89 10.65
N TRP A 139 9.39 12.73 11.68
CA TRP A 139 8.10 13.25 12.19
C TRP A 139 7.56 14.31 11.24
N ALA A 140 6.24 14.39 11.04
CA ALA A 140 5.64 15.56 10.43
C ALA A 140 5.64 16.74 11.41
N ASN A 141 6.08 17.92 10.97
CA ASN A 141 5.94 19.17 11.71
C ASN A 141 4.53 19.79 11.50
N GLU A 142 4.29 20.96 12.10
CA GLU A 142 3.00 21.67 12.01
C GLU A 142 2.64 22.10 10.57
N ALA A 143 3.64 22.26 9.70
CA ALA A 143 3.47 22.58 8.28
C ALA A 143 3.37 21.32 7.39
N ASN A 144 3.21 20.13 7.99
CA ASN A 144 3.21 18.83 7.32
C ASN A 144 4.49 18.50 6.52
N LEU A 145 5.63 19.11 6.87
CA LEU A 145 6.93 18.76 6.29
C LEU A 145 7.68 17.81 7.23
N CYS A 146 8.70 17.12 6.71
CA CYS A 146 9.60 16.31 7.54
C CYS A 146 10.37 17.20 8.52
N ASP A 147 10.30 16.85 9.80
CA ASP A 147 11.17 17.38 10.85
C ASP A 147 12.51 16.64 10.82
N ASP A 148 13.56 17.34 10.42
CA ASP A 148 14.91 16.81 10.28
C ASP A 148 15.72 16.81 11.58
N GLN A 149 15.14 17.30 12.69
CA GLN A 149 15.81 17.42 13.98
C GLN A 149 15.22 16.50 15.04
N ARG A 150 13.90 16.30 15.03
CA ARG A 150 13.19 15.55 16.07
C ARG A 150 13.57 14.07 16.04
N VAL A 151 14.22 13.63 17.12
CA VAL A 151 14.59 12.23 17.34
C VAL A 151 13.36 11.32 17.23
N ILE A 152 13.54 10.20 16.54
CA ILE A 152 12.50 9.20 16.31
C ILE A 152 12.66 8.10 17.35
N THR A 153 11.56 7.72 17.97
CA THR A 153 11.51 6.57 18.88
C THR A 153 10.31 5.71 18.52
N VAL A 154 10.57 4.48 18.11
CA VAL A 154 9.57 3.53 17.61
C VAL A 154 9.71 2.18 18.30
N SER A 155 8.65 1.38 18.25
CA SER A 155 8.68 -0.02 18.72
C SER A 155 8.98 -0.91 17.52
N VAL A 156 10.06 -1.70 17.60
CA VAL A 156 10.39 -2.77 16.64
C VAL A 156 10.30 -4.08 17.40
N ASP A 157 9.31 -4.91 17.09
CA ASP A 157 9.04 -6.18 17.81
C ASP A 157 8.90 -6.01 19.34
N GLY A 158 8.37 -4.86 19.79
CA GLY A 158 8.27 -4.52 21.23
C GLY A 158 9.53 -3.90 21.82
N GLN A 159 10.66 -3.92 21.10
CA GLN A 159 11.89 -3.24 21.50
C GLN A 159 11.86 -1.78 21.07
N ARG A 160 12.07 -0.87 22.03
CA ARG A 160 12.23 0.56 21.72
C ARG A 160 13.54 0.78 20.95
N ARG A 161 13.45 1.39 19.77
CA ARG A 161 14.60 1.85 18.99
C ARG A 161 14.53 3.35 18.80
N THR A 162 15.70 3.99 18.86
CA THR A 162 15.86 5.43 18.69
C THR A 162 16.83 5.71 17.56
N MET A 163 16.48 6.65 16.67
CA MET A 163 17.26 6.98 15.49
C MET A 163 17.08 8.42 15.05
N LYS A 164 17.97 8.91 14.19
CA LYS A 164 17.87 10.24 13.59
C LYS A 164 16.87 10.23 12.42
N PRO A 165 16.18 11.34 12.13
CA PRO A 165 15.41 11.48 10.91
C PRO A 165 16.22 11.12 9.66
N GLY A 166 15.62 10.36 8.75
CA GLY A 166 16.25 9.91 7.51
C GLY A 166 17.26 8.76 7.65
N GLU A 167 17.59 8.32 8.86
CA GLU A 167 18.40 7.12 9.07
C GLU A 167 17.63 5.87 8.61
N THR A 168 18.33 4.94 7.94
CA THR A 168 17.70 3.72 7.42
C THR A 168 17.54 2.67 8.51
N LEU A 169 16.30 2.34 8.84
CA LEU A 169 15.94 1.14 9.58
C LEU A 169 15.87 -0.05 8.62
N VAL A 170 16.52 -1.15 8.98
CA VAL A 170 16.44 -2.41 8.21
C VAL A 170 15.70 -3.46 9.04
N LEU A 171 14.56 -3.91 8.53
CA LEU A 171 13.78 -5.00 9.10
C LEU A 171 14.09 -6.30 8.36
N LYS A 172 14.65 -7.26 9.08
CA LYS A 172 14.89 -8.62 8.58
C LYS A 172 13.58 -9.42 8.53
N PRO A 173 13.54 -10.52 7.76
CA PRO A 173 12.44 -11.48 7.84
C PRO A 173 12.09 -11.84 9.29
N GLY A 174 10.82 -11.68 9.63
CA GLY A 174 10.27 -11.89 10.98
C GLY A 174 10.12 -10.63 11.82
N GLN A 175 10.72 -9.50 11.43
CA GLN A 175 10.65 -8.25 12.18
C GLN A 175 9.52 -7.33 11.71
N GLY A 176 8.97 -6.54 12.63
CA GLY A 176 8.00 -5.50 12.35
C GLY A 176 8.23 -4.21 13.15
N ILE A 177 7.76 -3.09 12.60
CA ILE A 177 7.78 -1.78 13.23
C ILE A 177 6.36 -1.27 13.44
N CYS A 178 6.10 -0.67 14.60
CA CYS A 178 4.90 0.12 14.85
C CYS A 178 5.15 1.59 14.46
N LEU A 179 4.32 2.09 13.53
CA LEU A 179 4.32 3.45 13.02
C LEU A 179 3.11 4.20 13.60
N PRO A 180 3.33 5.15 14.52
CA PRO A 180 2.26 6.00 15.03
C PRO A 180 1.78 6.99 13.97
N PRO A 181 0.55 7.53 14.12
CA PRO A 181 0.04 8.56 13.23
C PRO A 181 1.02 9.74 13.14
N ARG A 182 1.09 10.35 11.96
CA ARG A 182 1.96 11.49 11.64
C ARG A 182 3.47 11.23 11.66
N LEU A 183 3.90 9.98 11.74
CA LEU A 183 5.28 9.60 11.44
C LEU A 183 5.39 9.35 9.93
N TYR A 184 6.07 10.26 9.23
CA TYR A 184 6.45 10.03 7.84
C TYR A 184 7.30 8.78 7.74
N HIS A 185 6.98 7.97 6.75
CA HIS A 185 7.74 6.79 6.40
C HIS A 185 7.77 6.61 4.87
N ARG A 186 8.89 6.07 4.40
CA ARG A 186 9.07 5.51 3.06
C ARG A 186 9.77 4.18 3.21
N PHE A 187 9.56 3.27 2.27
CA PHE A 187 10.17 1.95 2.34
C PHE A 187 10.41 1.32 0.98
N TRP A 188 11.35 0.38 0.94
CA TRP A 188 11.74 -0.41 -0.23
C TRP A 188 12.31 -1.75 0.20
N ALA A 189 12.42 -2.68 -0.74
CA ALA A 189 13.03 -3.98 -0.51
C ALA A 189 14.48 -4.01 -1.05
N GLU A 190 15.42 -4.55 -0.27
CA GLU A 190 16.79 -4.82 -0.71
C GLU A 190 17.07 -6.32 -0.74
N LYS A 191 18.05 -6.73 -1.56
CA LYS A 191 18.56 -8.11 -1.75
C LYS A 191 17.61 -9.09 -2.44
N ALA A 192 16.31 -8.89 -2.30
CA ALA A 192 15.24 -9.58 -3.01
C ALA A 192 13.94 -8.79 -2.82
N PHE A 193 12.86 -9.26 -3.43
CA PHE A 193 11.52 -8.77 -3.08
C PHE A 193 11.17 -9.11 -1.62
N VAL A 194 10.29 -8.34 -1.01
CA VAL A 194 9.76 -8.57 0.33
C VAL A 194 8.28 -8.91 0.25
N LEU A 195 7.88 -10.00 0.92
CA LEU A 195 6.50 -10.22 1.32
C LEU A 195 6.28 -9.45 2.63
N GLY A 196 5.57 -8.33 2.54
CA GLY A 196 5.23 -7.50 3.68
C GLY A 196 3.83 -7.81 4.23
N TRP A 197 3.56 -7.34 5.43
CA TRP A 197 2.24 -7.39 6.04
C TRP A 197 1.97 -6.11 6.80
N GLU A 198 0.76 -5.62 6.72
CA GLU A 198 0.26 -4.47 7.48
C GLU A 198 -0.81 -4.96 8.45
N ILE A 199 -0.69 -4.62 9.73
CA ILE A 199 -1.75 -4.77 10.73
C ILE A 199 -1.98 -3.40 11.32
N SER A 200 -3.18 -2.87 11.21
CA SER A 200 -3.39 -1.46 11.52
C SER A 200 -4.74 -1.20 12.17
N MET A 201 -4.93 0.05 12.61
CA MET A 201 -6.25 0.63 12.73
C MET A 201 -6.98 0.64 11.37
N VAL A 202 -8.26 1.05 11.34
CA VAL A 202 -9.02 1.21 10.09
C VAL A 202 -8.21 1.97 9.04
N ASN A 203 -8.25 1.45 7.81
CA ASN A 203 -7.60 2.04 6.65
C ASN A 203 -8.59 2.86 5.83
N ASP A 204 -8.24 4.11 5.51
CA ASP A 204 -8.94 4.97 4.55
C ASP A 204 -7.93 5.56 3.57
N ASP A 205 -7.69 4.86 2.48
CA ASP A 205 -6.69 5.26 1.49
C ASP A 205 -7.08 6.55 0.72
N GLN A 206 -8.35 6.97 0.77
CA GLN A 206 -8.84 8.16 0.08
C GLN A 206 -8.55 9.44 0.85
N HIS A 207 -8.56 9.39 2.19
CA HIS A 207 -8.48 10.61 3.02
C HIS A 207 -7.37 10.60 4.07
N ASP A 208 -6.81 9.43 4.41
CA ASP A 208 -5.87 9.34 5.54
C ASP A 208 -4.39 9.46 5.12
N ASN A 209 -4.09 9.36 3.83
CA ASN A 209 -2.74 9.44 3.28
C ASN A 209 -2.31 10.88 3.01
N TYR A 210 -1.21 11.32 3.64
CA TYR A 210 -0.56 12.58 3.30
C TYR A 210 0.83 12.29 2.69
N PHE A 211 0.97 12.50 1.39
CA PHE A 211 2.24 12.35 0.68
C PHE A 211 3.06 13.64 0.74
N LEU A 212 4.37 13.52 1.00
CA LEU A 212 5.26 14.68 1.08
C LEU A 212 5.41 15.38 -0.27
N GLU A 213 5.50 14.60 -1.33
CA GLU A 213 5.54 15.08 -2.69
C GLU A 213 4.16 14.95 -3.33
N PRO A 214 3.73 15.91 -4.17
CA PRO A 214 2.50 15.77 -4.94
C PRO A 214 2.54 14.50 -5.78
N GLY A 215 1.48 13.70 -5.65
CA GLY A 215 1.27 12.44 -6.36
C GLY A 215 -0.11 11.89 -6.01
N GLY A 216 -0.68 11.08 -6.89
CA GLY A 216 -1.95 10.40 -6.64
C GLY A 216 -1.76 9.14 -5.80
N ARG A 217 -2.77 8.71 -5.04
CA ARG A 217 -2.77 7.38 -4.39
C ARG A 217 -3.10 6.25 -5.36
N PHE A 218 -3.89 6.54 -6.39
CA PHE A 218 -4.38 5.58 -7.37
C PHE A 218 -3.90 5.98 -8.78
N PRO A 219 -3.49 5.00 -9.60
CA PRO A 219 -3.01 5.27 -10.95
C PRO A 219 -4.18 5.61 -11.88
N ALA A 220 -3.89 6.39 -12.93
CA ALA A 220 -4.72 6.35 -14.13
C ALA A 220 -4.48 5.03 -14.87
N ILE A 221 -5.53 4.42 -15.45
CA ILE A 221 -5.43 3.10 -16.09
C ILE A 221 -5.74 3.21 -17.60
N GLU A 222 -4.86 2.64 -18.42
CA GLU A 222 -5.08 2.38 -19.85
C GLU A 222 -5.61 0.95 -20.01
N GLU A 223 -6.84 0.80 -20.47
CA GLU A 223 -7.47 -0.50 -20.71
C GLU A 223 -7.01 -1.13 -22.03
N ASP A 224 -5.74 -1.53 -22.08
CA ASP A 224 -5.09 -2.12 -23.26
C ASP A 224 -5.43 -3.60 -23.48
N GLU A 225 -6.01 -4.27 -22.49
CA GLU A 225 -6.58 -5.62 -22.57
C GLU A 225 -7.79 -5.76 -21.64
N PRO A 226 -8.60 -6.83 -21.75
CA PRO A 226 -9.74 -7.03 -20.86
C PRO A 226 -9.34 -7.10 -19.38
N VAL A 227 -10.22 -6.55 -18.53
CA VAL A 227 -10.07 -6.65 -17.08
C VAL A 227 -10.17 -8.11 -16.66
N LYS A 228 -9.10 -8.67 -16.09
CA LYS A 228 -9.13 -10.03 -15.51
C LYS A 228 -9.46 -9.97 -14.02
N TRP A 229 -8.75 -9.10 -13.31
CA TRP A 229 -8.89 -8.88 -11.86
C TRP A 229 -9.45 -7.49 -11.60
N LEU A 230 -10.41 -7.38 -10.67
CA LEU A 230 -10.88 -6.08 -10.20
C LEU A 230 -9.98 -5.54 -9.10
N LEU A 231 -9.60 -4.27 -9.21
CA LEU A 231 -9.03 -3.53 -8.09
C LEU A 231 -10.11 -3.10 -7.10
N CYS A 232 -9.73 -2.83 -5.86
CA CYS A 232 -10.66 -2.42 -4.79
C CYS A 232 -11.38 -1.08 -5.07
N GLY A 233 -10.87 -0.28 -6.00
CA GLY A 233 -11.52 0.94 -6.51
C GLY A 233 -12.51 0.71 -7.67
N GLU A 234 -12.60 -0.52 -8.20
CA GLU A 234 -13.27 -0.82 -9.47
C GLU A 234 -14.57 -1.62 -9.32
N TYR A 235 -15.03 -1.86 -8.09
CA TYR A 235 -16.29 -2.56 -7.85
C TYR A 235 -17.51 -1.81 -8.42
N GLY A 236 -17.39 -0.56 -8.85
CA GLY A 236 -18.42 0.12 -9.64
C GLY A 236 -18.76 -0.58 -10.96
N ILE A 237 -17.84 -1.37 -11.55
CA ILE A 237 -18.06 -2.16 -12.77
C ILE A 237 -19.11 -3.26 -12.57
N LEU A 238 -19.33 -3.66 -11.32
CA LEU A 238 -20.24 -4.72 -10.94
C LEU A 238 -21.72 -4.27 -10.87
N ARG A 239 -21.98 -2.99 -11.15
CA ARG A 239 -23.30 -2.34 -11.10
C ARG A 239 -24.04 -2.41 -12.43
#